data_AF-A0A533RSB9-F1
#
_entry.id   AF-A0A533RSB9-F1
#
_cell.length_a   1.000
_cell.length_b   1.000
_cell.length_c   1.000
_cell.angle_alpha   90.00
_cell.angle_beta   90.00
_cell.angle_gamma   90.00
#
_symmetry.space_group_name_H-M   'P 1'
#
loop_
_entity.id
_entity.type
_entity.pdbx_description
1 polymer ?
#
loop_
_entity_poly.entity_id
_entity_poly.type
_entity_poly.pdbx_seq_one_letter_code
_entity_poly.pdbx_strand_id
1 'polypeptide(L)'
;ADTNPLRAFDCKAPRCVGVMAGAPLLRDHLCEGCRAHHAAVEGYLTSLGIAYEEAPDLVRGLDYYTRTVFEIQVAEGLGSQNAIGGGGRYDRLFETYGGTATPGLGWALGFERTLLALEAAGVTPPALPRAEVFVARVDDSATGEVFSMVARLREAGIAAEMDHQGRSLKSQLKAADRLGARLVAVVGP
;
A
#
# COMPACT_ATOMS: atom_id res chain seq x y z
N ALA A 1 -28.33 -10.66 -12.22
CA ALA A 1 -28.41 -11.52 -11.02
C ALA A 1 -28.53 -13.00 -11.38
N ASP A 2 -28.59 -13.37 -12.67
CA ASP A 2 -28.93 -14.73 -13.12
C ASP A 2 -27.85 -15.80 -12.86
N THR A 3 -26.66 -15.42 -12.39
CA THR A 3 -25.53 -16.34 -12.16
C THR A 3 -25.05 -16.39 -10.70
N ASN A 4 -25.12 -15.28 -9.95
CA ASN A 4 -24.82 -15.23 -8.51
C ASN A 4 -25.74 -14.21 -7.81
N PRO A 5 -26.74 -14.64 -7.02
CA PRO A 5 -27.68 -13.75 -6.33
C PRO A 5 -27.01 -12.89 -5.24
N LEU A 6 -25.86 -13.31 -4.69
CA LEU A 6 -25.16 -12.56 -3.63
C LEU A 6 -24.68 -11.19 -4.12
N ARG A 7 -24.46 -11.02 -5.43
CA ARG A 7 -24.08 -9.72 -6.01
C ARG A 7 -25.13 -8.63 -5.80
N ALA A 8 -26.37 -8.99 -5.47
CA ALA A 8 -27.41 -8.02 -5.14
C ALA A 8 -27.09 -7.21 -3.87
N PHE A 9 -26.33 -7.78 -2.92
CA PHE A 9 -25.88 -7.06 -1.71
C PHE A 9 -24.90 -5.91 -2.03
N ASP A 10 -24.22 -5.94 -3.17
CA ASP A 10 -23.32 -4.85 -3.59
C ASP A 10 -24.05 -3.72 -4.33
N CYS A 11 -25.34 -3.89 -4.66
CA CYS A 11 -26.11 -2.90 -5.40
C CYS A 11 -26.42 -1.66 -4.55
N LYS A 12 -25.89 -0.50 -4.94
CA LYS A 12 -26.08 0.79 -4.24
C LYS A 12 -27.37 1.54 -4.62
N ALA A 13 -28.17 1.03 -5.55
CA ALA A 13 -29.43 1.68 -5.94
C ALA A 13 -30.43 1.65 -4.77
N PRO A 14 -31.16 2.74 -4.47
CA PRO A 14 -32.07 2.79 -3.31
C PRO A 14 -33.10 1.66 -3.28
N ARG A 15 -33.60 1.26 -4.46
CA ARG A 15 -34.50 0.12 -4.62
C ARG A 15 -33.85 -1.21 -4.22
N CYS A 16 -32.58 -1.43 -4.57
CA CYS A 16 -31.85 -2.62 -4.16
C CYS A 16 -31.67 -2.65 -2.65
N VAL A 17 -31.20 -1.55 -2.06
CA VAL A 17 -30.96 -1.44 -0.61
C VAL A 17 -32.23 -1.76 0.17
N GLY A 18 -33.38 -1.20 -0.24
CA GLY A 18 -34.67 -1.48 0.39
C GLY A 18 -35.10 -2.95 0.30
N VAL A 19 -34.82 -3.62 -0.83
CA VAL A 19 -35.13 -5.06 -1.02
C VAL A 19 -34.17 -5.94 -0.21
N MET A 20 -32.88 -5.61 -0.20
CA MET A 20 -31.84 -6.42 0.45
C MET A 20 -31.87 -6.32 1.97
N ALA A 21 -32.50 -5.30 2.55
CA ALA A 21 -32.67 -5.14 4.00
C ALA A 21 -33.36 -6.34 4.68
N GLY A 22 -34.23 -7.07 3.96
CA GLY A 22 -34.91 -8.27 4.45
C GLY A 22 -34.35 -9.59 3.89
N ALA A 23 -33.24 -9.55 3.16
CA ALA A 23 -32.67 -10.74 2.53
C ALA A 23 -31.96 -11.65 3.56
N PRO A 24 -31.96 -12.98 3.35
CA PRO A 24 -31.21 -13.89 4.21
C PRO A 24 -29.71 -13.62 4.13
N LEU A 25 -29.05 -13.60 5.29
CA LEU A 25 -27.61 -13.32 5.39
C LEU A 25 -26.80 -14.61 5.28
N LEU A 26 -25.67 -14.55 4.58
CA LEU A 26 -24.82 -15.72 4.37
C LEU A 26 -24.29 -16.31 5.70
N ARG A 27 -24.05 -15.44 6.69
CA ARG A 27 -23.58 -15.80 8.03
C ARG A 27 -24.52 -16.81 8.73
N ASP A 28 -25.81 -16.72 8.47
CA ASP A 28 -26.82 -17.58 9.11
C ASP A 28 -26.91 -18.97 8.47
N HIS A 29 -26.24 -19.17 7.32
CA HIS A 29 -26.28 -20.38 6.52
C HIS A 29 -24.90 -21.04 6.33
N LEU A 30 -23.92 -20.70 7.16
CA LEU A 30 -22.60 -21.32 7.13
C LEU A 30 -22.70 -22.83 7.46
N CYS A 31 -21.86 -23.66 6.86
CA CYS A 31 -21.68 -25.04 7.33
C CYS A 31 -20.83 -25.05 8.63
N GLU A 32 -20.77 -26.20 9.31
CA GLU A 32 -19.99 -26.35 10.55
C GLU A 32 -18.52 -25.97 10.37
N GLY A 33 -17.87 -26.47 9.32
CA GLY A 33 -16.47 -26.14 9.03
C GLY A 33 -16.25 -24.65 8.71
N CYS A 34 -17.21 -23.99 8.07
CA CYS A 34 -17.14 -22.54 7.83
C CYS A 34 -17.31 -21.73 9.11
N ARG A 35 -18.23 -22.13 10.00
CA ARG A 35 -18.39 -21.50 11.33
C ARG A 35 -17.13 -21.64 12.17
N ALA A 36 -16.57 -22.85 12.24
CA ALA A 36 -15.35 -23.11 13.00
C ALA A 36 -14.17 -22.28 12.45
N HIS A 37 -14.03 -22.20 11.12
CA HIS A 37 -13.01 -21.37 10.48
C HIS A 37 -13.19 -19.88 10.79
N HIS A 38 -14.42 -19.36 10.71
CA HIS A 38 -14.72 -17.95 10.99
C HIS A 38 -14.43 -17.61 12.46
N ALA A 39 -14.90 -18.42 13.41
CA ALA A 39 -14.62 -18.25 14.84
C ALA A 39 -13.11 -18.29 15.15
N ALA A 40 -12.34 -19.13 14.46
CA ALA A 40 -10.89 -19.15 14.61
C ALA A 40 -10.25 -17.83 14.14
N VAL A 41 -10.71 -17.27 13.01
CA VAL A 41 -10.23 -15.97 12.51
C VAL A 41 -10.53 -14.85 13.50
N GLU A 42 -11.77 -14.78 14.01
CA GLU A 42 -12.16 -13.80 15.04
C GLU A 42 -11.30 -13.93 16.31
N GLY A 43 -11.04 -15.18 16.75
CA GLY A 43 -10.15 -15.47 17.87
C GLY A 43 -8.72 -14.96 17.65
N TYR A 44 -8.18 -15.10 16.43
CA TYR A 44 -6.86 -14.57 16.09
C TYR A 44 -6.83 -13.04 16.01
N LEU A 45 -7.86 -12.41 15.43
CA LEU A 45 -7.94 -10.93 15.39
C LEU A 45 -8.01 -10.36 16.81
N THR A 46 -8.81 -10.98 17.67
CA THR A 46 -8.95 -10.60 19.08
C THR A 46 -7.64 -10.75 19.83
N SER A 47 -6.93 -11.88 19.66
CA SER A 47 -5.66 -12.13 20.37
C SER A 47 -4.54 -11.18 19.92
N LEU A 48 -4.60 -10.68 18.69
CA LEU A 48 -3.68 -9.65 18.16
C LEU A 48 -4.11 -8.22 18.48
N GLY A 49 -5.28 -8.02 19.12
CA GLY A 49 -5.83 -6.69 19.40
C GLY A 49 -6.22 -5.91 18.15
N ILE A 50 -6.52 -6.60 17.04
CA ILE A 50 -6.96 -5.98 15.79
C ILE A 50 -8.46 -5.71 15.89
N ALA A 51 -8.84 -4.44 15.91
CA ALA A 51 -10.24 -4.02 15.87
C ALA A 51 -10.85 -4.31 14.48
N TYR A 52 -12.05 -4.86 14.47
CA TYR A 52 -12.83 -5.13 13.26
C TYR A 52 -14.33 -4.96 13.53
N GLU A 53 -15.10 -4.76 12.47
CA GLU A 53 -16.56 -4.74 12.49
C GLU A 53 -17.08 -5.88 11.59
N GLU A 54 -18.02 -6.66 12.11
CA GLU A 54 -18.69 -7.70 11.34
C GLU A 54 -19.67 -7.05 10.35
N ALA A 55 -19.40 -7.22 9.06
CA ALA A 55 -20.25 -6.75 7.96
C ALA A 55 -20.96 -7.96 7.32
N PRO A 56 -22.17 -8.34 7.79
CA PRO A 56 -22.85 -9.55 7.34
C PRO A 56 -23.37 -9.47 5.89
N ASP A 57 -23.44 -8.27 5.33
CA ASP A 57 -23.79 -7.95 3.94
C ASP A 57 -22.56 -7.80 3.03
N LEU A 58 -21.34 -7.94 3.58
CA LEU A 58 -20.11 -7.83 2.81
C LEU A 58 -20.01 -8.98 1.81
N VAL A 59 -20.21 -8.63 0.54
CA VAL A 59 -19.98 -9.50 -0.60
C VAL A 59 -18.83 -8.94 -1.45
N ARG A 60 -18.09 -9.83 -2.12
CA ARG A 60 -17.05 -9.44 -3.05
C ARG A 60 -17.53 -9.62 -4.49
N GLY A 61 -17.10 -8.72 -5.37
CA GLY A 61 -17.49 -8.72 -6.79
C GLY A 61 -16.95 -9.89 -7.61
N LEU A 62 -16.15 -10.78 -7.02
CA LEU A 62 -15.51 -11.93 -7.66
C LEU A 62 -15.99 -13.23 -7.01
N ASP A 63 -16.54 -14.13 -7.81
CA ASP A 63 -17.25 -15.33 -7.32
C ASP A 63 -16.32 -16.45 -6.83
N TYR A 64 -15.00 -16.28 -6.96
CA TYR A 64 -14.03 -17.29 -6.54
C TYR A 64 -13.81 -17.33 -5.02
N TYR A 65 -14.30 -16.34 -4.27
CA TYR A 65 -14.10 -16.28 -2.83
C TYR A 65 -14.82 -17.41 -2.09
N THR A 66 -14.18 -17.87 -1.03
CA THR A 66 -14.62 -18.95 -0.15
C THR A 66 -14.28 -18.57 1.29
N ARG A 67 -15.18 -18.84 2.24
CA ARG A 67 -14.97 -18.53 3.67
C ARG A 67 -14.72 -17.04 3.91
N THR A 68 -13.57 -16.67 4.46
CA THR A 68 -13.25 -15.31 4.91
C THR A 68 -13.20 -14.34 3.74
N VAL A 69 -13.91 -13.22 3.88
CA VAL A 69 -13.74 -12.00 3.10
C VAL A 69 -13.60 -10.85 4.08
N PHE A 70 -12.82 -9.83 3.74
CA PHE A 70 -12.62 -8.66 4.59
C PHE A 70 -12.35 -7.42 3.75
N GLU A 71 -12.68 -6.25 4.27
CA GLU A 71 -12.41 -4.94 3.67
C GLU A 71 -11.64 -4.06 4.65
N ILE A 72 -10.73 -3.25 4.11
CA ILE A 72 -10.05 -2.19 4.86
C ILE A 72 -10.63 -0.88 4.38
N GLN A 73 -11.31 -0.19 5.29
CA GLN A 73 -11.88 1.13 5.05
C GLN A 73 -11.15 2.17 5.90
N VAL A 74 -11.06 3.39 5.38
CA VAL A 74 -10.66 4.54 6.18
C VAL A 74 -11.88 5.17 6.84
N ALA A 75 -11.72 5.63 8.08
CA ALA A 75 -12.81 6.22 8.84
C ALA A 75 -13.26 7.57 8.25
N GLU A 76 -12.31 8.37 7.75
CA GLU A 76 -12.57 9.75 7.32
C GLU A 76 -11.87 10.10 6.01
N GLY A 77 -12.42 11.09 5.29
CA GLY A 77 -11.74 11.78 4.19
C GLY A 77 -11.89 11.22 2.78
N LEU A 78 -12.40 9.98 2.60
CA LEU A 78 -12.67 9.40 1.27
C LEU A 78 -14.17 9.37 0.89
N GLY A 79 -15.04 9.90 1.74
CA GLY A 79 -16.49 9.94 1.47
C GLY A 79 -17.11 8.54 1.31
N SER A 80 -18.06 8.40 0.39
CA SER A 80 -18.83 7.14 0.21
C SER A 80 -18.03 5.98 -0.43
N GLN A 81 -16.77 6.20 -0.80
CA GLN A 81 -15.87 5.16 -1.34
C GLN A 81 -14.60 5.07 -0.50
N ASN A 82 -14.77 4.78 0.78
CA ASN A 82 -13.72 4.73 1.79
C ASN A 82 -12.94 3.40 1.85
N ALA A 83 -13.32 2.39 1.08
CA ALA A 83 -12.55 1.16 0.93
C ALA A 83 -11.22 1.42 0.19
N ILE A 84 -10.10 1.16 0.86
CA ILE A 84 -8.75 1.30 0.29
C ILE A 84 -8.14 -0.04 -0.14
N GLY A 85 -8.68 -1.14 0.38
CA GLY A 85 -8.21 -2.48 0.08
C GLY A 85 -9.13 -3.55 0.62
N GLY A 86 -8.83 -4.78 0.27
CA GLY A 86 -9.65 -5.91 0.65
C GLY A 86 -9.12 -7.22 0.14
N GLY A 87 -9.67 -8.30 0.66
CA GLY A 87 -9.25 -9.63 0.28
C GLY A 87 -10.13 -10.70 0.86
N GLY A 88 -9.59 -11.91 0.86
CA GLY A 88 -10.28 -13.08 1.34
C GLY A 88 -9.59 -14.36 0.90
N ARG A 89 -10.19 -15.48 1.30
CA ARG A 89 -9.78 -16.83 0.94
C ARG A 89 -10.45 -17.26 -0.38
N TYR A 90 -9.74 -17.98 -1.24
CA TYR A 90 -10.18 -18.34 -2.60
C TYR A 90 -9.70 -19.73 -3.02
N ASP A 91 -10.09 -20.75 -2.27
CA ASP A 91 -9.51 -22.09 -2.36
C ASP A 91 -9.65 -22.76 -3.72
N ARG A 92 -10.74 -22.46 -4.42
CA ARG A 92 -11.09 -23.11 -5.68
C ARG A 92 -10.47 -22.41 -6.90
N LEU A 93 -9.83 -21.26 -6.73
CA LEU A 93 -9.40 -20.42 -7.85
C LEU A 93 -8.42 -21.17 -8.76
N PHE A 94 -7.41 -21.84 -8.20
CA PHE A 94 -6.40 -22.50 -9.02
C PHE A 94 -6.97 -23.71 -9.81
N GLU A 95 -7.94 -24.43 -9.23
CA GLU A 95 -8.64 -25.53 -9.90
C GLU A 95 -9.42 -25.05 -11.12
N THR A 96 -10.02 -23.85 -11.07
CA THR A 96 -10.74 -23.28 -12.23
C THR A 96 -9.84 -23.03 -13.44
N TYR A 97 -8.53 -22.99 -13.24
CA TYR A 97 -7.52 -22.84 -14.31
C TYR A 97 -6.76 -24.15 -14.61
N GLY A 98 -7.28 -25.30 -14.17
CA GLY A 98 -6.68 -26.62 -14.43
C GLY A 98 -5.53 -26.99 -13.50
N GLY A 99 -5.32 -26.22 -12.42
CA GLY A 99 -4.36 -26.54 -11.36
C GLY A 99 -4.89 -27.57 -10.36
N THR A 100 -4.04 -28.00 -9.43
CA THR A 100 -4.44 -28.86 -8.31
C THR A 100 -5.20 -28.06 -7.25
N ALA A 101 -6.06 -28.71 -6.46
CA ALA A 101 -6.73 -28.08 -5.31
C ALA A 101 -5.71 -27.42 -4.37
N THR A 102 -5.70 -26.08 -4.36
CA THR A 102 -4.70 -25.27 -3.66
C THR A 102 -5.39 -24.14 -2.91
N PRO A 103 -5.57 -24.30 -1.59
CA PRO A 103 -6.11 -23.24 -0.74
C PRO A 103 -5.32 -21.94 -0.87
N GLY A 104 -6.01 -20.82 -0.97
CA GLY A 104 -5.40 -19.50 -1.18
C GLY A 104 -6.04 -18.44 -0.31
N LEU A 105 -5.24 -17.51 0.21
CA LEU A 105 -5.71 -16.30 0.83
C LEU A 105 -4.80 -15.16 0.40
N GLY A 106 -5.40 -14.02 0.10
CA GLY A 106 -4.68 -12.86 -0.37
C GLY A 106 -5.56 -11.63 -0.30
N TRP A 107 -4.93 -10.51 -0.65
CA TRP A 107 -5.55 -9.21 -0.61
C TRP A 107 -4.88 -8.31 -1.64
N ALA A 108 -5.58 -7.23 -1.96
CA ALA A 108 -5.06 -6.15 -2.76
C ALA A 108 -5.43 -4.82 -2.11
N LEU A 109 -4.63 -3.82 -2.40
CA LEU A 109 -4.80 -2.46 -1.89
C LEU A 109 -4.58 -1.50 -3.06
N GLY A 110 -5.46 -0.53 -3.20
CA GLY A 110 -5.39 0.45 -4.27
C GLY A 110 -4.31 1.47 -3.96
N PHE A 111 -3.28 1.57 -4.81
CA PHE A 111 -2.18 2.51 -4.62
C PHE A 111 -2.69 3.96 -4.57
N GLU A 112 -3.47 4.38 -5.56
CA GLU A 112 -4.04 5.73 -5.63
C GLU A 112 -4.99 6.01 -4.47
N ARG A 113 -5.78 5.01 -4.06
CA ARG A 113 -6.71 5.14 -2.91
C ARG A 113 -5.96 5.30 -1.59
N THR A 114 -4.80 4.65 -1.47
CA THR A 114 -3.93 4.78 -0.30
C THR A 114 -3.27 6.15 -0.27
N LEU A 115 -2.85 6.70 -1.41
CA LEU A 115 -2.34 8.07 -1.47
C LEU A 115 -3.40 9.09 -1.06
N LEU A 116 -4.65 8.96 -1.55
CA LEU A 116 -5.74 9.83 -1.15
C LEU A 116 -6.08 9.70 0.34
N ALA A 117 -6.00 8.49 0.90
CA ALA A 117 -6.17 8.26 2.33
C ALA A 117 -5.08 8.96 3.17
N LEU A 118 -3.82 8.88 2.74
CA LEU A 118 -2.71 9.58 3.40
C LEU A 118 -2.88 11.10 3.34
N GLU A 119 -3.26 11.64 2.18
CA GLU A 119 -3.55 13.06 2.00
C GLU A 119 -4.68 13.53 2.93
N ALA A 120 -5.79 12.78 2.96
CA ALA A 120 -6.92 13.05 3.83
C ALA A 120 -6.56 12.98 5.32
N ALA A 121 -5.66 12.08 5.71
CA ALA A 121 -5.15 11.97 7.07
C ALA A 121 -4.09 13.05 7.41
N GLY A 122 -3.73 13.93 6.46
CA GLY A 122 -2.68 14.92 6.63
C GLY A 122 -1.27 14.33 6.75
N VAL A 123 -1.09 13.09 6.28
CA VAL A 123 0.19 12.37 6.30
C VAL A 123 0.94 12.62 5.01
N THR A 124 2.01 13.41 5.09
CA THR A 124 2.94 13.59 3.98
C THR A 124 4.03 12.52 4.06
N PRO A 125 4.21 11.66 3.04
CA PRO A 125 5.33 10.74 3.00
C PRO A 125 6.65 11.50 3.13
N PRO A 126 7.64 10.97 3.88
CA PRO A 126 8.93 11.64 4.00
C PRO A 126 9.56 11.79 2.62
N ALA A 127 10.10 12.98 2.32
CA ALA A 127 10.89 13.17 1.12
C ALA A 127 12.12 12.25 1.18
N LEU A 128 12.32 11.43 0.15
CA LEU A 128 13.58 10.72 -0.01
C LEU A 128 14.68 11.76 -0.26
N PRO A 129 15.80 11.74 0.49
CA PRO A 129 16.92 12.63 0.19
C PRO A 129 17.42 12.31 -1.21
N ARG A 130 17.53 13.32 -2.07
CA ARG A 130 18.02 13.14 -3.45
C ARG A 130 19.51 12.83 -3.49
N ALA A 131 20.23 13.26 -2.45
CA ALA A 131 21.60 12.87 -2.15
C ALA A 131 21.76 12.73 -0.64
N GLU A 132 22.44 11.69 -0.18
CA GLU A 132 22.92 11.57 1.19
C GLU A 132 24.21 12.38 1.40
N VAL A 133 25.09 12.39 0.39
CA VAL A 133 26.36 13.12 0.43
C VAL A 133 26.48 14.03 -0.80
N PHE A 134 26.82 15.30 -0.57
CA PHE A 134 27.26 16.20 -1.65
C PHE A 134 28.77 16.41 -1.54
N VAL A 135 29.52 16.16 -2.61
CA VAL A 135 30.97 16.37 -2.65
C VAL A 135 31.25 17.67 -3.41
N ALA A 136 31.64 18.70 -2.67
CA ALA A 136 31.94 20.02 -3.18
C ALA A 136 33.45 20.19 -3.41
N ARG A 137 33.82 20.93 -4.45
CA ARG A 137 35.21 21.29 -4.77
C ARG A 137 35.50 22.75 -4.44
N VAL A 138 36.65 23.02 -3.82
CA VAL A 138 37.11 24.39 -3.54
C VAL A 138 37.47 25.11 -4.83
N ASP A 139 38.13 24.42 -5.77
CA ASP A 139 38.51 24.93 -7.09
C ASP A 139 38.50 23.83 -8.16
N ASP A 140 38.95 24.15 -9.38
CA ASP A 140 38.94 23.23 -10.54
C ASP A 140 39.96 22.09 -10.42
N SER A 141 41.01 22.23 -9.61
CA SER A 141 42.05 21.21 -9.46
C SER A 141 41.52 19.92 -8.82
N ALA A 142 40.55 20.03 -7.91
CA ALA A 142 39.94 18.90 -7.21
C ALA A 142 38.85 18.17 -8.02
N THR A 143 38.53 18.61 -9.25
CA THR A 143 37.39 18.07 -10.03
C THR A 143 37.48 16.56 -10.26
N GLY A 144 38.67 16.05 -10.62
CA GLY A 144 38.88 14.63 -10.87
C GLY A 144 38.74 13.78 -9.61
N GLU A 145 39.25 14.26 -8.48
CA GLU A 145 39.14 13.59 -7.18
C GLU A 145 37.69 13.56 -6.69
N VAL A 146 36.99 14.70 -6.75
CA VAL A 146 35.56 14.79 -6.40
C VAL A 146 34.73 13.81 -7.22
N PHE A 147 34.97 13.74 -8.54
CA PHE A 147 34.28 12.80 -9.40
C PHE A 147 34.53 11.34 -9.00
N SER A 148 35.80 10.99 -8.73
CA SER A 148 36.17 9.64 -8.27
C SER A 148 35.54 9.30 -6.92
N MET A 149 35.48 10.24 -5.98
CA MET A 149 34.83 10.05 -4.68
C MET A 149 33.33 9.79 -4.84
N VAL A 150 32.64 10.59 -5.66
CA VAL A 150 31.20 10.38 -5.93
C VAL A 150 30.95 9.00 -6.56
N ALA A 151 31.79 8.56 -7.50
CA ALA A 151 31.68 7.24 -8.10
C ALA A 151 31.81 6.12 -7.05
N ARG A 152 32.84 6.20 -6.20
CA ARG A 152 33.07 5.22 -5.12
C ARG A 152 31.95 5.19 -4.07
N LEU A 153 31.39 6.35 -3.73
CA LEU A 153 30.23 6.43 -2.84
C LEU A 153 29.01 5.74 -3.45
N ARG A 154 28.75 5.97 -4.75
CA ARG A 154 27.65 5.31 -5.48
C ARG A 154 27.86 3.80 -5.57
N GLU A 155 29.07 3.33 -5.83
CA GLU A 155 29.41 1.89 -5.82
C GLU A 155 29.17 1.25 -4.45
N ALA A 156 29.35 1.99 -3.36
CA ALA A 156 29.04 1.55 -2.00
C ALA A 156 27.54 1.66 -1.63
N GLY A 157 26.67 2.04 -2.56
CA GLY A 157 25.23 2.18 -2.34
C GLY A 157 24.81 3.49 -1.65
N ILE A 158 25.72 4.47 -1.54
CA ILE A 158 25.43 5.78 -0.94
C ILE A 158 25.00 6.74 -2.05
N ALA A 159 23.84 7.38 -1.89
CA ALA A 159 23.38 8.39 -2.84
C ALA A 159 24.27 9.63 -2.76
N ALA A 160 25.20 9.80 -3.71
CA ALA A 160 26.14 10.92 -3.72
C ALA A 160 25.98 11.82 -4.96
N GLU A 161 26.18 13.12 -4.80
CA GLU A 161 26.18 14.11 -5.87
C GLU A 161 27.36 15.09 -5.82
N MET A 162 27.64 15.75 -6.95
CA MET A 162 28.61 16.85 -7.05
C MET A 162 28.08 17.98 -7.94
N ASP A 163 28.84 19.07 -8.01
CA ASP A 163 28.57 20.11 -8.99
C ASP A 163 29.08 19.73 -10.38
N HIS A 164 28.20 19.84 -11.38
CA HIS A 164 28.52 19.62 -12.79
C HIS A 164 28.60 20.91 -13.62
N GLN A 165 28.45 22.08 -13.00
CA GLN A 165 28.28 23.36 -13.70
C GLN A 165 29.44 24.34 -13.49
N GLY A 166 30.50 23.94 -12.78
CA GLY A 166 31.64 24.81 -12.50
C GLY A 166 31.31 25.94 -11.54
N ARG A 167 30.39 25.69 -10.60
CA ARG A 167 29.94 26.72 -9.66
C ARG A 167 30.99 27.01 -8.59
N SER A 168 30.98 28.24 -8.08
CA SER A 168 31.74 28.60 -6.87
C SER A 168 31.32 27.74 -5.68
N LEU A 169 32.24 27.50 -4.73
CA LEU A 169 31.98 26.69 -3.53
C LEU A 169 30.70 27.14 -2.79
N LYS A 170 30.49 28.44 -2.61
CA LYS A 170 29.26 29.00 -2.01
C LYS A 170 27.99 28.55 -2.73
N SER A 171 28.02 28.51 -4.06
CA SER A 171 26.88 28.09 -4.89
C SER A 171 26.70 26.57 -4.89
N GLN A 172 27.79 25.81 -4.76
CA GLN A 172 27.74 24.36 -4.54
C GLN A 172 27.07 24.03 -3.19
N LEU A 173 27.41 24.74 -2.10
CA LEU A 173 26.76 24.55 -0.80
C LEU A 173 25.24 24.83 -0.85
N LYS A 174 24.81 25.85 -1.60
CA LYS A 174 23.38 26.10 -1.86
C LYS A 174 22.73 24.99 -2.67
N ALA A 175 23.47 24.34 -3.58
CA ALA A 175 22.96 23.21 -4.33
C ALA A 175 22.80 21.97 -3.45
N ALA A 176 23.76 21.71 -2.55
CA ALA A 176 23.69 20.64 -1.56
C ALA A 176 22.46 20.81 -0.64
N ASP A 177 22.23 22.02 -0.13
CA ASP A 177 21.07 22.36 0.70
C ASP A 177 19.73 22.10 -0.04
N ARG A 178 19.61 22.57 -1.29
CA ARG A 178 18.42 22.34 -2.12
C ARG A 178 18.17 20.85 -2.41
N LEU A 179 19.22 20.03 -2.47
CA LEU A 179 19.11 18.58 -2.65
C LEU A 179 18.74 17.84 -1.36
N GLY A 180 18.75 18.53 -0.22
CA GLY A 180 18.56 17.92 1.10
C GLY A 180 19.73 17.00 1.47
N ALA A 181 20.95 17.33 1.04
CA ALA A 181 22.13 16.54 1.35
C ALA A 181 22.35 16.46 2.86
N ARG A 182 22.47 15.24 3.40
CA ARG A 182 22.69 15.02 4.84
C ARG A 182 24.11 15.41 5.26
N LEU A 183 25.07 15.19 4.38
CA LEU A 183 26.48 15.50 4.57
C LEU A 183 27.03 16.25 3.36
N VAL A 184 27.98 17.15 3.60
CA VAL A 184 28.77 17.80 2.56
C VAL A 184 30.25 17.54 2.82
N ALA A 185 30.93 16.91 1.87
CA ALA A 185 32.39 16.78 1.87
C ALA A 185 32.97 17.90 1.00
N VAL A 186 33.91 18.68 1.54
CA VAL A 186 34.58 19.76 0.81
C VAL A 186 36.01 19.34 0.51
N VAL A 187 36.37 19.27 -0.77
CA VAL A 187 37.67 18.84 -1.27
C VAL A 187 38.43 20.05 -1.81
N GLY A 188 39.57 20.34 -1.21
CA GLY A 188 40.50 21.39 -1.63
C GLY A 188 41.85 20.82 -2.09
N PRO A 189 42.74 21.68 -2.58
CA PRO A 189 44.09 21.31 -3.00
C PRO A 189 44.98 20.81 -1.86
#